data_AF-X0YAN1-F1
#
_entry.id   AF-X0YAN1-F1
#
_cell.length_a   1.000
_cell.length_b   1.000
_cell.length_c   1.000
_cell.angle_alpha   90.00
_cell.angle_beta   90.00
_cell.angle_gamma   90.00
#
_symmetry.space_group_name_H-M   'P 1'
#
loop_
_entity.id
_entity.type
_entity.pdbx_description
1 polymer ?
#
loop_
_entity_poly.entity_id
_entity_poly.type
_entity_poly.pdbx_seq_one_letter_code
_entity_poly.pdbx_strand_id
1 'polypeptide(L)'
;MDSPATRITSGKLQEDDLALDTTLRPRRLEEFIGQEKLKDNLSIGIAAAQQRQEPLDHLLLYGPPGLGKTTLAHIIAHEMSVSIRVTSGPAIERAGDLAAILTNQGR
;
A
#
# COMPACT_ATOMS: atom_id res chain seq x y z
N MET A 1 36.58 0.48 -36.42
CA MET A 1 35.29 1.19 -36.32
C MET A 1 34.39 0.31 -35.50
N ASP A 2 34.30 0.58 -34.20
CA ASP A 2 33.53 -0.22 -33.25
C ASP A 2 32.05 -0.20 -33.62
N SER A 3 31.48 -1.39 -33.79
CA SER A 3 30.02 -1.57 -33.95
C SER A 3 29.33 -1.08 -32.67
N PRO A 4 28.19 -0.36 -32.76
CA PRO A 4 27.52 0.14 -31.57
C PRO A 4 27.06 -1.07 -30.74
N ALA A 5 27.56 -1.15 -29.50
CA ALA A 5 27.21 -2.21 -28.57
C ALA A 5 25.67 -2.28 -28.43
N THR A 6 25.09 -3.43 -28.80
CA THR A 6 23.68 -3.73 -28.57
C THR A 6 23.38 -3.50 -27.10
N ARG A 7 22.54 -2.51 -26.79
CA ARG A 7 22.06 -2.27 -25.43
C ARG A 7 21.23 -3.49 -25.01
N ILE A 8 21.76 -4.31 -24.10
CA ILE A 8 21.14 -5.56 -23.63
C ILE A 8 19.91 -5.29 -22.74
N THR A 9 19.70 -4.07 -22.26
CA THR A 9 18.58 -3.69 -21.39
C THR A 9 17.55 -2.82 -22.11
N SER A 10 16.28 -3.22 -22.03
CA SER A 10 15.13 -2.42 -22.46
C SER A 10 14.46 -1.80 -21.24
N GLY A 11 14.12 -0.51 -21.29
CA GLY A 11 13.36 0.19 -20.23
C GLY A 11 11.85 0.11 -20.42
N LYS A 12 11.35 -0.74 -21.33
CA LYS A 12 9.91 -0.97 -21.50
C LYS A 12 9.42 -1.88 -20.37
N LEU A 13 8.41 -1.43 -19.62
CA LEU A 13 7.70 -2.27 -18.66
C LEU A 13 7.25 -3.57 -19.34
N GLN A 14 7.66 -4.71 -18.78
CA GLN A 14 7.14 -6.02 -19.13
C GLN A 14 6.06 -6.44 -18.12
N GLU A 15 5.18 -7.35 -18.53
CA GLU A 15 4.13 -7.88 -17.64
C GLU A 15 4.72 -8.55 -16.39
N ASP A 16 5.88 -9.20 -16.54
CA ASP A 16 6.63 -9.81 -15.44
C ASP A 16 7.11 -8.77 -14.41
N ASP A 17 7.40 -7.53 -14.83
CA ASP A 17 7.84 -6.46 -13.92
C ASP A 17 6.74 -6.06 -12.92
N LEU A 18 5.48 -6.09 -13.36
CA LEU A 18 4.31 -5.80 -12.51
C LEU A 18 4.07 -6.89 -11.47
N ALA A 19 4.24 -8.15 -11.87
CA ALA A 19 4.15 -9.28 -10.97
C ALA A 19 5.27 -9.23 -9.92
N LEU A 20 6.50 -8.94 -10.36
CA LEU A 20 7.66 -8.79 -9.46
C LEU A 20 7.48 -7.63 -8.47
N ASP A 21 7.02 -6.45 -8.90
CA ASP A 21 6.77 -5.31 -7.99
C ASP A 21 5.73 -5.64 -6.91
N THR A 22 4.73 -6.47 -7.24
CA THR A 22 3.73 -6.94 -6.27
C THR A 22 4.33 -7.94 -5.28
N THR A 23 5.29 -8.75 -5.72
CA THR A 23 5.89 -9.81 -4.90
C THR A 23 7.00 -9.28 -3.98
N LEU A 24 7.68 -8.20 -4.40
CA LEU A 24 8.76 -7.56 -3.64
C LEU A 24 8.27 -6.67 -2.50
N ARG A 25 6.99 -6.27 -2.51
CA ARG A 25 6.43 -5.45 -1.43
C ARG A 25 6.27 -6.27 -0.15
N PRO A 26 6.76 -5.77 1.01
CA PRO A 26 6.53 -6.42 2.29
C PRO A 26 5.04 -6.52 2.60
N ARG A 27 4.65 -7.64 3.20
CA ARG A 27 3.26 -7.94 3.59
C ARG A 27 3.02 -7.73 5.08
N ARG A 28 4.07 -7.86 5.89
CA ARG A 28 4.01 -7.68 7.34
C ARG A 28 4.77 -6.44 7.78
N LEU A 29 4.39 -5.92 8.93
CA LEU A 29 5.04 -4.72 9.48
C LEU A 29 6.50 -4.99 9.84
N GLU A 30 6.82 -6.22 10.27
CA GLU A 30 8.19 -6.68 10.55
C GLU A 30 9.10 -6.70 9.31
N GLU A 31 8.54 -6.89 8.12
CA GLU A 31 9.27 -6.91 6.84
C GLU A 31 9.50 -5.50 6.29
N PHE A 32 8.85 -4.47 6.87
CA PHE A 32 9.00 -3.10 6.43
C PHE A 32 10.31 -2.49 6.96
N ILE A 33 11.22 -2.18 6.04
CA ILE A 33 12.57 -1.74 6.37
C ILE A 33 12.56 -0.25 6.77
N GLY A 34 13.14 0.04 7.95
CA GLY A 34 13.25 1.39 8.49
C GLY A 34 11.95 1.92 9.08
N GLN A 35 11.89 3.23 9.29
CA GLN A 35 10.74 3.93 9.90
C GLN A 35 10.36 3.37 11.30
N GLU A 36 11.35 2.99 12.13
CA GLU A 36 11.13 2.30 13.41
C GLU A 36 10.07 2.97 14.30
N LYS A 37 10.16 4.30 14.52
CA LYS A 37 9.18 5.04 15.32
C LYS A 37 7.74 4.93 14.77
N LEU A 38 7.58 4.91 13.45
CA LEU A 38 6.27 4.73 12.83
C LEU A 38 5.76 3.29 13.02
N LYS A 39 6.64 2.31 12.83
CA LYS A 39 6.31 0.90 13.03
C LYS A 39 5.90 0.62 14.48
N ASP A 40 6.58 1.20 15.46
CA ASP A 40 6.23 1.05 16.88
C ASP A 40 4.83 1.60 17.17
N ASN A 41 4.56 2.83 16.72
CA ASN A 41 3.26 3.47 16.90
C ASN A 41 2.13 2.67 16.24
N LEU A 42 2.34 2.19 15.00
CA LEU A 42 1.36 1.37 14.29
C LEU A 42 1.16 0.02 14.98
N SER A 43 2.22 -0.63 15.44
CA SER A 43 2.15 -1.91 16.16
C SER A 43 1.29 -1.79 17.41
N ILE A 44 1.48 -0.73 18.19
CA ILE A 44 0.67 -0.45 19.39
C ILE A 44 -0.79 -0.22 19.01
N GLY A 45 -1.06 0.62 18.01
CA GLY A 45 -2.42 0.93 17.58
C GLY A 45 -3.18 -0.28 17.05
N ILE A 46 -2.54 -1.08 16.18
CA ILE A 46 -3.08 -2.32 15.61
C ILE A 46 -3.38 -3.32 16.73
N ALA A 47 -2.39 -3.61 17.59
CA ALA A 47 -2.58 -4.57 18.67
C ALA A 47 -3.71 -4.16 19.62
N ALA A 48 -3.82 -2.86 19.94
CA ALA A 48 -4.87 -2.35 20.80
C ALA A 48 -6.26 -2.45 20.14
N ALA A 49 -6.38 -2.12 18.86
CA ALA A 49 -7.64 -2.24 18.11
C ALA A 49 -8.08 -3.72 17.99
N GLN A 50 -7.16 -4.62 17.68
CA GLN A 50 -7.42 -6.06 17.62
C GLN A 50 -7.87 -6.63 18.97
N GLN A 51 -7.21 -6.25 20.07
CA GLN A 51 -7.60 -6.70 21.42
C GLN A 51 -9.00 -6.24 21.80
N ARG A 52 -9.43 -5.05 21.35
CA ARG A 52 -10.78 -4.53 21.58
C ARG A 52 -11.81 -5.02 20.56
N GLN A 53 -11.38 -5.72 19.51
CA GLN A 53 -12.21 -6.10 18.37
C GLN A 53 -12.91 -4.90 17.70
N GLU A 54 -12.19 -3.78 17.63
CA GLU A 54 -12.67 -2.52 17.06
C GLU A 54 -11.89 -2.16 15.79
N PRO A 55 -12.45 -1.31 14.91
CA PRO A 55 -11.69 -0.74 13.81
C PRO A 55 -10.47 0.03 14.32
N LEU A 56 -9.38 -0.01 13.54
CA LEU A 56 -8.25 0.89 13.76
C LEU A 56 -8.69 2.33 13.47
N ASP A 57 -8.23 3.27 14.28
CA ASP A 57 -8.50 4.70 14.08
C ASP A 57 -8.05 5.17 12.68
N HIS A 58 -8.66 6.24 12.18
CA HIS A 58 -8.31 6.80 10.88
C HIS A 58 -6.87 7.32 10.85
N LEU A 59 -6.12 6.91 9.84
CA LEU A 59 -4.70 7.24 9.68
C LEU A 59 -4.49 8.16 8.47
N LEU A 60 -3.63 9.17 8.64
CA LEU A 60 -3.08 9.98 7.56
C LEU A 60 -1.59 9.71 7.42
N LEU A 61 -1.20 9.02 6.35
CA LEU A 61 0.22 8.79 6.01
C LEU A 61 0.74 9.94 5.15
N TYR A 62 1.59 10.79 5.74
CA TYR A 62 2.21 11.93 5.06
C TYR A 62 3.70 11.72 4.82
N GLY A 63 4.18 12.15 3.65
CA GLY A 63 5.62 12.19 3.33
C GLY A 63 5.91 12.21 1.83
N PRO A 64 7.17 12.45 1.43
CA PRO A 64 7.63 12.41 0.03
C PRO A 64 7.21 11.14 -0.76
N PRO A 65 7.09 11.21 -2.10
CA PRO A 65 6.81 10.02 -2.92
C PRO A 65 7.91 8.96 -2.76
N GLY A 66 7.55 7.68 -2.91
CA GLY A 66 8.50 6.56 -2.83
C GLY A 66 8.78 6.01 -1.43
N LEU A 67 8.26 6.61 -0.35
CA LEU A 67 8.48 6.14 1.03
C LEU A 67 7.60 4.97 1.48
N GLY A 68 6.97 4.25 0.55
CA GLY A 68 6.17 3.06 0.90
C GLY A 68 4.83 3.33 1.58
N LYS A 69 4.24 4.53 1.45
CA LYS A 69 2.92 4.85 2.03
C LYS A 69 1.82 3.87 1.58
N THR A 70 1.76 3.60 0.28
CA THR A 70 0.81 2.61 -0.27
C THR A 70 1.10 1.22 0.27
N THR A 71 2.38 0.83 0.35
CA THR A 71 2.80 -0.44 0.95
C THR A 71 2.35 -0.56 2.41
N LEU A 72 2.55 0.48 3.22
CA LEU A 72 2.09 0.51 4.62
C LEU A 72 0.57 0.37 4.73
N ALA A 73 -0.21 0.99 3.86
CA ALA A 73 -1.66 0.82 3.85
C ALA A 73 -2.07 -0.65 3.62
N HIS A 74 -1.39 -1.35 2.69
CA HIS A 74 -1.61 -2.77 2.47
C HIS A 74 -1.17 -3.64 3.65
N ILE A 75 -0.03 -3.33 4.28
CA ILE A 75 0.44 -4.01 5.49
C ILE A 75 -0.60 -3.85 6.62
N ILE A 76 -1.09 -2.63 6.87
CA ILE A 76 -2.09 -2.37 7.92
C ILE A 76 -3.35 -3.21 7.69
N ALA A 77 -3.83 -3.29 6.45
CA ALA A 77 -4.99 -4.13 6.12
C ALA A 77 -4.71 -5.63 6.35
N HIS A 78 -3.50 -6.10 5.99
CA HIS A 78 -3.08 -7.47 6.23
C HIS A 78 -2.99 -7.79 7.74
N GLU A 79 -2.35 -6.94 8.53
CA GLU A 79 -2.27 -7.10 9.99
C GLU A 79 -3.67 -7.10 10.61
N MET A 80 -4.56 -6.20 10.18
CA MET A 80 -5.95 -6.15 10.64
C MET A 80 -6.84 -7.28 10.07
N SER A 81 -6.32 -8.13 9.19
CA SER A 81 -7.07 -9.23 8.55
C SER A 81 -8.34 -8.77 7.82
N VAL A 82 -8.27 -7.62 7.14
CA VAL A 82 -9.40 -7.04 6.39
C VAL A 82 -9.04 -6.75 4.93
N SER A 83 -10.05 -6.61 4.08
CA SER A 83 -9.85 -6.15 2.70
C SER A 83 -9.51 -4.66 2.66
N ILE A 84 -8.64 -4.25 1.74
CA ILE A 84 -8.37 -2.85 1.43
C ILE A 84 -9.03 -2.43 0.12
N ARG A 85 -9.65 -1.25 0.11
CA ARG A 85 -10.12 -0.58 -1.10
C ARG A 85 -9.22 0.61 -1.40
N VAL A 86 -8.60 0.60 -2.57
CA VAL A 86 -7.67 1.64 -3.02
C VAL A 86 -8.40 2.58 -3.98
N THR A 87 -8.25 3.88 -3.77
CA THR A 87 -8.71 4.93 -4.67
C THR A 87 -7.72 6.09 -4.68
N SER A 88 -7.89 7.03 -5.58
CA SER A 88 -7.11 8.28 -5.63
C SER A 88 -8.04 9.48 -5.58
N GLY A 89 -7.54 10.63 -5.14
CA GLY A 89 -8.32 11.88 -5.14
C GLY A 89 -8.94 12.19 -6.51
N PRO A 90 -8.16 12.17 -7.61
CA PRO A 90 -8.71 12.38 -8.95
C PRO A 90 -9.74 11.35 -9.40
N ALA A 91 -9.75 10.14 -8.83
CA ALA A 91 -10.76 9.12 -9.15
C ALA A 91 -12.11 9.38 -8.46
N ILE A 92 -12.18 10.32 -7.52
CA ILE A 92 -13.40 10.75 -6.84
C ILE A 92 -13.79 12.11 -7.41
N GLU A 93 -14.60 12.11 -8.47
CA GLU A 93 -15.00 13.36 -9.14
C GLU A 93 -16.27 13.95 -8.51
N ARG A 94 -17.17 13.09 -8.04
CA ARG A 94 -18.47 13.47 -7.48
C ARG A 94 -18.73 12.77 -6.15
N ALA A 95 -19.57 13.37 -5.31
CA ALA A 95 -19.98 12.79 -4.03
C ALA A 95 -20.56 11.37 -4.16
N GLY A 96 -21.21 11.06 -5.30
CA GLY A 96 -21.73 9.73 -5.61
C GLY A 96 -20.65 8.65 -5.74
N ASP A 97 -19.46 8.99 -6.22
CA ASP A 97 -18.35 8.03 -6.39
C ASP A 97 -17.84 7.57 -5.02
N LEU A 98 -17.69 8.51 -4.08
CA LEU A 98 -17.34 8.20 -2.70
C LEU A 98 -18.45 7.39 -2.00
N ALA A 99 -19.71 7.78 -2.18
CA ALA A 99 -20.84 7.04 -1.64
C ALA A 99 -20.81 5.59 -2.12
N ALA A 100 -20.62 5.34 -3.42
CA ALA A 100 -20.51 4.00 -3.98
C ALA A 100 -19.36 3.19 -3.34
N ILE A 101 -18.19 3.79 -3.10
CA ILE A 101 -17.06 3.10 -2.45
C ILE A 101 -17.41 2.68 -1.02
N LEU A 102 -18.08 3.55 -0.26
CA LEU A 102 -18.44 3.35 1.14
C LEU A 102 -19.65 2.42 1.33
N THR A 103 -20.64 2.50 0.44
CA THR A 103 -21.90 1.74 0.54
C THR A 103 -21.86 0.41 -0.19
N ASN A 104 -20.91 0.18 -1.09
CA ASN A 104 -20.73 -1.12 -1.73
C ASN A 104 -20.09 -2.15 -0.77
N GLN A 105 -20.56 -2.18 0.48
CA GLN A 105 -20.44 -3.28 1.42
C GLN A 105 -21.58 -4.26 1.12
N GLY A 106 -21.45 -5.00 0.03
CA GLY A 106 -22.48 -5.92 -0.46
C GLY A 106 -21.87 -7.26 -0.87
N ARG A 107 -21.90 -8.20 0.09
CA ARG A 107 -21.47 -9.61 0.06
C ARG A 107 -19.98 -9.89 0.25
#